data_AF-A0A5A7TSG3-F1
#
_entry.id   AF-A0A5A7TSG3-F1
#
_cell.length_a   1.000
_cell.length_b   1.000
_cell.length_c   1.000
_cell.angle_alpha   90.00
_cell.angle_beta   90.00
_cell.angle_gamma   90.00
#
_symmetry.space_group_name_H-M   'P 1'
#
loop_
_entity.id
_entity.type
_entity.pdbx_description
1 polymer ?
#
loop_
_entity_poly.entity_id
_entity_poly.type
_entity_poly.pdbx_seq_one_letter_code
_entity_poly.pdbx_strand_id
1 'polypeptide(L)'
;MLELLFQPTLEDNQLLSGDEICETVLGRRPDYSKDLGWGPKPKACKTTSVSSSTTSCPQSTIELQLQAKFDQAMQRIEEHTRNHEALVSEVEQM
;
A
#
# COMPACT_ATOMS: atom_id res chain seq x y z
N MET A 1 1.48 -2.79 -0.66
CA MET A 1 2.30 -1.69 -1.19
C MET A 1 2.13 -1.74 -2.70
N LEU A 2 1.30 -0.86 -3.26
CA LEU A 2 1.02 -0.84 -4.70
C LEU A 2 2.07 0.09 -5.33
N GLU A 3 3.09 -0.52 -5.94
CA GLU A 3 4.04 0.20 -6.78
C GLU A 3 3.31 0.66 -8.05
N LEU A 4 3.12 1.97 -8.17
CA LEU A 4 2.61 2.59 -9.38
C LEU A 4 3.67 2.43 -10.47
N LEU A 5 3.39 1.54 -11.42
CA LEU A 5 4.08 1.45 -12.70
C LEU A 5 3.79 2.72 -13.51
N PHE A 6 4.56 3.78 -13.29
CA PHE A 6 4.68 4.89 -14.22
C PHE A 6 6.13 4.93 -14.68
N GLN A 7 6.36 4.46 -15.91
CA GLN A 7 7.61 4.70 -16.60
C GLN A 7 7.35 5.83 -17.60
N PRO A 8 7.66 7.09 -17.28
CA PRO A 8 7.71 8.12 -18.28
C PRO A 8 9.06 8.00 -18.98
N THR A 9 9.04 7.62 -20.25
CA THR A 9 10.19 7.76 -21.13
C THR A 9 10.50 9.26 -21.23
N LEU A 10 11.57 9.72 -20.59
CA LEU A 10 12.05 11.09 -20.75
C LEU A 10 13.58 11.05 -20.85
N GLU A 11 14.07 11.32 -22.07
CA GLU A 11 15.44 11.07 -22.51
C GLU A 11 16.50 12.03 -21.97
N ASP A 12 16.17 12.94 -21.04
CA ASP A 12 17.14 13.85 -20.43
C ASP A 12 17.09 13.75 -18.90
N ASN A 13 18.12 13.11 -18.34
CA ASN A 13 18.30 12.84 -16.91
C ASN A 13 18.69 14.11 -16.11
N GLN A 14 17.83 15.12 -16.11
CA GLN A 14 17.84 16.14 -15.07
C GLN A 14 16.61 15.88 -14.19
N LEU A 15 16.84 15.52 -12.93
CA LEU A 15 15.80 15.31 -11.92
C LEU A 15 15.01 16.62 -11.75
N LEU A 16 14.00 16.82 -12.58
CA LEU A 16 13.05 17.90 -12.43
C LEU A 16 12.36 17.70 -11.08
N SER A 17 12.47 18.71 -10.22
CA SER A 17 11.82 18.67 -8.91
C SER A 17 10.31 18.44 -9.10
N GLY A 18 9.63 17.81 -8.14
CA GLY A 18 8.18 17.55 -8.23
C GLY A 18 7.37 18.82 -8.52
N ASP A 19 7.84 19.98 -8.03
CA ASP A 19 7.24 21.29 -8.29
C ASP A 19 7.42 21.72 -9.75
N GLU A 20 8.57 21.40 -10.35
CA GLU A 20 8.88 21.68 -11.76
C GLU A 20 8.08 20.78 -12.71
N ILE A 21 7.79 19.55 -12.29
CA ILE A 21 6.86 18.64 -12.97
C ILE A 21 5.42 19.16 -12.87
N CYS A 22 5.00 19.64 -11.69
CA CYS A 22 3.69 20.26 -11.51
C CYS A 22 3.51 21.49 -12.41
N GLU A 23 4.50 22.37 -12.49
CA GLU A 23 4.45 23.55 -13.36
C GLU A 23 4.55 23.21 -14.86
N THR A 24 5.23 22.13 -15.25
CA THR A 24 5.22 21.71 -16.67
C THR A 24 3.93 21.00 -17.06
N VAL A 25 3.36 20.16 -16.18
CA VAL A 25 2.11 19.42 -16.44
C VAL A 25 0.87 20.29 -16.26
N LEU A 26 0.87 21.20 -15.28
CA LEU A 26 -0.28 22.04 -14.91
C LEU A 26 -0.07 23.53 -15.22
N GLY A 27 1.18 24.01 -15.21
CA GLY A 27 1.52 25.44 -15.23
C GLY A 27 1.65 26.08 -16.61
N ARG A 28 1.55 25.34 -17.72
CA ARG A 28 1.51 25.97 -19.06
C ARG A 28 0.13 26.48 -19.51
N ARG A 29 -0.95 26.30 -18.73
CA ARG A 29 -2.20 27.02 -19.04
C ARG A 29 -3.23 27.04 -17.89
N PRO A 30 -3.49 28.21 -17.28
CA PRO A 30 -4.77 28.47 -16.63
C PRO A 30 -5.46 29.70 -17.25
N ASP A 31 -5.63 29.72 -18.58
CA ASP A 31 -6.61 30.64 -19.19
C ASP A 31 -8.04 30.07 -19.17
N TYR A 32 -8.22 28.80 -18.78
CA TYR A 32 -9.51 28.11 -18.78
C TYR A 32 -10.32 28.21 -17.47
N SER A 33 -9.84 28.95 -16.46
CA SER A 33 -10.57 29.14 -15.20
C SER A 33 -11.32 30.47 -15.09
N LYS A 34 -11.52 31.19 -16.20
CA LYS A 34 -12.30 32.44 -16.20
C LYS A 34 -13.81 32.25 -16.36
N ASP A 35 -14.27 31.02 -16.66
CA ASP A 35 -15.68 30.71 -16.88
C ASP A 35 -16.27 29.72 -15.86
N LEU A 36 -15.72 29.67 -14.63
CA LEU A 36 -16.46 29.08 -13.50
C LEU A 36 -17.62 30.00 -13.15
N GLY A 37 -18.66 29.87 -13.97
CA GLY A 37 -19.88 30.65 -13.94
C GLY A 37 -20.41 30.80 -12.53
N TRP A 38 -20.57 32.07 -12.17
CA TRP A 38 -21.35 32.56 -11.04
C TRP A 38 -22.83 32.18 -11.21
N GLY A 39 -23.13 30.88 -11.12
CA GLY A 39 -24.49 30.34 -11.06
C GLY A 39 -25.11 30.52 -9.66
N PRO A 40 -26.45 30.50 -9.53
CA PRO A 40 -27.10 30.83 -8.26
C PRO A 40 -26.73 29.86 -7.14
N LYS A 41 -26.30 30.44 -6.01
CA LYS A 41 -25.96 29.84 -4.72
C LYS A 41 -26.89 28.65 -4.37
N PRO A 42 -26.40 27.40 -4.23
CA PRO A 42 -27.25 26.30 -3.82
C PRO A 42 -27.73 26.54 -2.38
N LYS A 43 -29.06 26.57 -2.20
CA LYS A 43 -29.71 26.81 -0.91
C LYS A 43 -29.52 25.61 0.01
N ALA A 44 -28.99 25.93 1.19
CA ALA A 44 -29.15 25.23 2.47
C ALA A 44 -28.83 23.73 2.51
N CYS A 45 -27.62 23.48 3.03
CA CYS A 45 -27.21 22.31 3.77
C CYS A 45 -28.30 21.73 4.69
N LYS A 46 -28.54 20.42 4.58
CA LYS A 46 -28.96 19.52 5.67
C LYS A 46 -28.49 18.11 5.32
N THR A 47 -27.20 17.86 5.54
CA THR A 47 -26.64 16.50 5.48
C THR A 47 -26.58 15.98 6.92
N THR A 48 -27.66 15.36 7.39
CA THR A 48 -27.56 14.47 8.54
C THR A 48 -26.94 13.17 8.04
N SER A 49 -25.61 13.12 8.01
CA SER A 49 -24.88 11.86 7.82
C SER A 49 -24.10 11.57 9.09
N VAL A 50 -24.75 10.89 10.02
CA VAL A 50 -24.03 10.03 10.97
C VAL A 50 -23.71 8.76 10.17
N SER A 51 -22.58 8.79 9.49
CA SER A 51 -21.99 7.58 8.92
C SER A 51 -21.36 6.80 10.07
N SER A 52 -22.05 5.77 10.57
CA SER A 52 -21.39 4.70 11.32
C SER A 52 -20.38 4.02 10.38
N SER A 53 -19.13 4.50 10.41
CA SER A 53 -18.02 3.86 9.71
C SER A 53 -17.54 2.68 10.54
N THR A 54 -18.21 1.54 10.39
CA THR A 54 -17.60 0.24 10.65
C THR A 54 -17.27 -0.38 9.31
N THR A 55 -16.13 0.01 8.75
CA THR A 55 -15.45 -0.82 7.76
C THR A 55 -14.88 -2.03 8.50
N SER A 56 -15.69 -3.07 8.75
CA SER A 56 -15.13 -4.38 9.07
C SER A 56 -14.48 -4.90 7.78
N CYS A 57 -13.20 -4.60 7.61
CA CYS A 57 -12.42 -5.00 6.46
C CYS A 57 -12.34 -6.54 6.39
N PRO A 58 -12.46 -7.18 5.21
CA PRO A 58 -12.14 -8.60 5.02
C PRO A 58 -10.66 -8.96 5.28
N GLN A 59 -9.86 -8.04 5.83
CA GLN A 59 -8.49 -8.23 6.32
C GLN A 59 -8.31 -9.49 7.17
N SER A 60 -9.32 -9.83 7.99
CA SER A 60 -9.25 -10.87 9.00
C SER A 60 -8.96 -12.27 8.43
N THR A 61 -9.49 -12.62 7.25
CA THR A 61 -9.27 -13.97 6.70
C THR A 61 -7.85 -14.18 6.18
N ILE A 62 -7.28 -13.18 5.50
CA ILE A 62 -5.91 -13.24 4.98
C ILE A 62 -4.91 -13.21 6.14
N GLU A 63 -5.16 -12.37 7.14
CA GLU A 63 -4.34 -12.27 8.35
C GLU A 63 -4.32 -13.58 9.14
N LEU A 64 -5.49 -14.21 9.34
CA LEU A 64 -5.58 -15.52 9.99
C LEU A 64 -4.87 -16.64 9.21
N GLN A 65 -5.00 -16.66 7.88
CA GLN A 65 -4.29 -17.64 7.05
C GLN A 65 -2.78 -17.44 7.09
N LEU A 66 -2.32 -16.19 7.12
CA LEU A 66 -0.90 -15.87 7.21
C LEU A 66 -0.33 -16.29 8.56
N GLN A 67 -1.05 -16.01 9.66
CA GLN A 67 -0.68 -16.45 11.00
C GLN A 67 -0.55 -17.98 11.07
N ALA A 68 -1.55 -18.72 10.57
CA ALA A 68 -1.51 -20.18 10.57
C ALA A 68 -0.32 -20.74 9.77
N LYS A 69 0.02 -20.13 8.63
CA LYS A 69 1.20 -20.53 7.83
C LYS A 69 2.50 -20.22 8.55
N PHE A 70 2.58 -19.11 9.27
CA PHE A 70 3.74 -18.74 10.07
C PHE A 70 3.96 -19.74 11.21
N ASP A 71 2.91 -20.06 11.96
CA ASP A 71 2.98 -21.05 13.05
C ASP A 71 3.41 -22.44 12.54
N GLN A 72 2.88 -22.85 11.38
CA GLN A 72 3.28 -24.10 10.73
C GLN A 72 4.76 -24.11 10.29
N ALA A 73 5.27 -22.98 9.80
CA ALA A 73 6.67 -22.85 9.41
C ALA A 73 7.60 -22.92 10.64
N MET A 74 7.22 -22.26 11.74
CA MET A 74 7.95 -22.29 12.99
C MET A 74 8.09 -23.71 13.55
N GLN A 75 6.99 -24.48 13.58
CA GLN A 75 7.02 -25.87 14.06
C GLN A 75 7.96 -26.76 13.22
N ARG A 76 7.96 -26.57 11.89
CA ARG A 76 8.87 -27.31 11.00
C ARG A 76 10.34 -26.99 11.24
N ILE A 77 10.66 -25.72 11.52
CA ILE A 77 12.04 -25.30 11.84
C ILE A 77 12.47 -25.91 13.17
N GLU A 78 11.61 -25.88 14.19
CA GLU A 78 11.89 -26.45 15.49
C GLU A 78 12.10 -27.96 15.42
N GLU A 79 11.24 -28.69 14.70
CA GLU A 79 11.41 -30.12 14.47
C GLU A 79 12.71 -30.45 13.71
N HIS A 80 13.02 -29.71 12.65
CA HIS A 80 14.27 -29.89 11.91
C HIS A 80 15.49 -29.65 12.81
N THR A 81 15.42 -28.64 13.70
CA THR A 81 16.49 -28.34 14.65
C THR A 81 16.70 -29.50 15.62
N ARG A 82 15.63 -30.04 16.22
CA ARG A 82 15.71 -31.21 17.10
C ARG A 82 16.24 -32.46 16.39
N ASN A 83 15.81 -32.70 15.15
CA ASN A 83 16.31 -33.83 14.36
C ASN A 83 17.80 -33.68 14.07
N HIS A 84 18.26 -32.47 13.75
CA HIS A 84 19.68 -32.20 13.54
C HIS A 84 20.50 -32.41 14.82
N GLU A 85 20.04 -31.90 15.95
CA GLU A 85 20.68 -32.11 17.26
C GLU A 85 20.80 -33.60 17.61
N ALA A 86 19.74 -34.39 17.36
CA ALA A 86 19.76 -35.82 17.60
C ALA A 86 20.79 -36.55 16.72
N LEU A 87 20.87 -36.21 15.43
CA LEU A 87 21.87 -36.77 14.52
C LEU A 87 23.30 -36.39 14.94
N VAL A 88 23.53 -35.14 15.35
CA VAL A 88 24.82 -34.70 15.85
C VAL A 88 25.22 -35.49 17.11
N SER A 89 24.28 -35.71 18.03
CA SER A 89 24.54 -36.50 19.24
C SER A 89 24.81 -37.98 18.95
N GLU A 90 24.19 -38.57 17.93
CA GLU A 90 24.45 -39.96 17.53
C GLU A 90 25.85 -40.11 16.92
N VAL A 91 26.26 -39.16 16.07
CA VAL A 91 27.61 -39.13 15.48
C VAL A 91 28.69 -38.94 16.53
N GLU A 92 28.45 -38.17 17.59
CA GLU A 92 29.42 -37.97 18.68
C GLU A 92 29.58 -39.22 19.58
N GLN A 93 28.57 -40.10 19.62
CA GLN A 93 28.60 -41.34 20.41
C GLN A 93 29.26 -42.53 19.69
N MET A 94 29.57 -42.43 18.39
CA MET A 94 30.34 -43.41 17.61
C MET A 94 31.84 -43.12 17.62
#